data_AF-A0A3M1TSE8-F1
#
_entry.id   AF-A0A3M1TSE8-F1
#
_cell.length_a   1.000
_cell.length_b   1.000
_cell.length_c   1.000
_cell.angle_alpha   90.00
_cell.angle_beta   90.00
_cell.angle_gamma   90.00
#
_symmetry.space_group_name_H-M   'P 1'
#
loop_
_entity.id
_entity.type
_entity.pdbx_description
1 polymer ?
#
loop_
_entity_poly.entity_id
_entity_poly.type
_entity_poly.pdbx_seq_one_letter_code
_entity_poly.pdbx_strand_id
1 'polypeptide(L)'
;MERAALRILDANRNRALEGLRVAEEHARFVLEAADPAAEAKALRQALDEALAPWADEALRARDVGADPGHPARRIDRRARADTGEVARAALGRVKEAFRALEEYGKLLDPALATRLSGLRYRTYALEQALFSVPEPFGERRVYVLLGSAPGRPPVLEQAEACLAGGVRLFQLREKGLGDRARLALARELVARCAREGAWVLVNDRPDLARLAGAAGVHLGQEDLDPRDARCLLGPRARIGASVHDAGELERALAAGADHVGFGTLFPSGTKPELRAQGLGRLAALAPACPLPVFGIGGVDAATAGAVLA
;
A
#
# COMPACT_ATOMS: atom_id res chain seq x y z
N MET A 1 -22.63 -40.39 -0.78
CA MET A 1 -21.67 -39.37 -0.30
C MET A 1 -21.40 -39.61 1.16
N GLU A 2 -20.14 -39.55 1.59
CA GLU A 2 -19.78 -39.77 2.99
C GLU A 2 -20.27 -38.60 3.86
N ARG A 3 -21.15 -38.86 4.83
CA ARG A 3 -21.75 -37.84 5.73
C ARG A 3 -20.67 -37.02 6.45
N ALA A 4 -19.54 -37.64 6.79
CA ALA A 4 -18.41 -36.97 7.42
C ALA A 4 -17.77 -35.91 6.50
N ALA A 5 -17.58 -36.22 5.21
CA ALA A 5 -17.04 -35.28 4.24
C ALA A 5 -17.94 -34.04 4.09
N LEU A 6 -19.27 -34.24 4.01
CA LEU A 6 -20.24 -33.14 3.94
C LEU A 6 -20.21 -32.23 5.17
N ARG A 7 -20.10 -32.79 6.39
CA ARG A 7 -19.94 -32.00 7.64
C ARG A 7 -18.64 -31.19 7.63
N ILE A 8 -17.55 -31.79 7.15
CA ILE A 8 -16.25 -31.11 7.08
C ILE A 8 -16.28 -29.97 6.06
N LEU A 9 -16.92 -30.18 4.91
CA LEU A 9 -17.09 -29.11 3.92
C LEU A 9 -17.92 -27.95 4.47
N ASP A 10 -19.02 -28.24 5.16
CA ASP A 10 -19.86 -27.22 5.78
C ASP A 10 -19.10 -26.37 6.82
N ALA A 11 -18.42 -27.04 7.75
CA ALA A 11 -17.68 -26.36 8.82
C ALA A 11 -16.56 -25.46 8.26
N ASN A 12 -15.82 -25.94 7.26
CA ASN A 12 -14.74 -25.17 6.65
C ASN A 12 -15.25 -24.09 5.70
N ARG A 13 -16.40 -24.28 5.04
CA ARG A 13 -17.08 -23.21 4.30
C ARG A 13 -17.39 -22.04 5.22
N ASN A 14 -18.04 -22.30 6.36
CA ASN A 14 -18.39 -21.24 7.31
C ASN A 14 -17.13 -20.50 7.82
N ARG A 15 -16.08 -21.25 8.21
CA ARG A 15 -14.80 -20.67 8.65
C ARG A 15 -14.14 -19.80 7.59
N ALA A 16 -14.14 -20.24 6.33
CA ALA A 16 -13.56 -19.49 5.23
C ALA A 16 -14.36 -18.21 4.94
N LEU A 17 -15.70 -18.28 4.92
CA LEU A 17 -16.56 -17.12 4.68
C LEU A 17 -16.42 -16.07 5.78
N GLU A 18 -16.41 -16.47 7.05
CA GLU A 18 -16.19 -15.58 8.19
C GLU A 18 -14.81 -14.90 8.12
N GLY A 19 -13.75 -15.67 7.84
CA GLY A 19 -12.41 -15.11 7.75
C GLY A 19 -12.23 -14.16 6.55
N LEU A 20 -12.82 -14.48 5.39
CA LEU A 20 -12.85 -13.59 4.23
C LEU A 20 -13.68 -12.32 4.50
N ARG A 21 -14.71 -12.41 5.34
CA ARG A 21 -15.48 -11.23 5.75
C ARG A 21 -14.63 -10.27 6.59
N VAL A 22 -13.85 -10.80 7.54
CA VAL A 22 -12.90 -10.00 8.33
C VAL A 22 -11.86 -9.34 7.41
N ALA A 23 -11.34 -10.06 6.41
CA ALA A 23 -10.40 -9.52 5.44
C ALA A 23 -11.02 -8.38 4.59
N GLU A 24 -12.27 -8.55 4.13
CA GLU A 24 -13.03 -7.51 3.43
C GLU A 24 -13.21 -6.26 4.30
N GLU A 25 -13.58 -6.43 5.57
CA GLU A 25 -13.80 -5.30 6.49
C GLU A 25 -12.49 -4.58 6.82
N HIS A 26 -11.39 -5.30 6.99
CA HIS A 26 -10.06 -4.70 7.12
C HIS A 26 -9.69 -3.87 5.88
N ALA A 27 -9.90 -4.43 4.68
CA ALA A 27 -9.66 -3.70 3.43
C ALA A 27 -10.49 -2.41 3.34
N ARG A 28 -11.78 -2.47 3.68
CA ARG A 28 -12.72 -1.35 3.55
C ARG A 28 -12.51 -0.27 4.59
N PHE A 29 -12.33 -0.65 5.84
CA PHE A 29 -12.43 0.28 6.97
C PHE A 29 -11.09 0.63 7.59
N VAL A 30 -10.05 -0.21 7.40
CA VAL A 30 -8.71 0.08 7.92
C VAL A 30 -7.81 0.58 6.80
N LEU A 31 -7.84 -0.07 5.63
CA LEU A 31 -6.97 0.28 4.52
C LEU A 31 -7.62 1.22 3.50
N GLU A 32 -8.94 1.41 3.57
CA GLU A 32 -9.75 2.13 2.57
C GLU A 32 -9.42 1.71 1.12
N ALA A 33 -9.11 0.42 0.94
CA ALA A 33 -8.62 -0.13 -0.32
C ALA A 33 -9.74 -0.88 -1.06
N ALA A 34 -10.20 -0.31 -2.17
CA ALA A 34 -11.32 -0.85 -2.95
C ALA A 34 -11.00 -2.23 -3.59
N ASP A 35 -9.83 -2.39 -4.21
CA ASP A 35 -9.51 -3.61 -4.95
C ASP A 35 -9.41 -4.85 -4.03
N PRO A 36 -8.66 -4.81 -2.91
CA PRO A 36 -8.62 -5.96 -1.99
C PRO A 36 -9.98 -6.25 -1.35
N ALA A 37 -10.81 -5.22 -1.11
CA ALA A 37 -12.17 -5.41 -0.61
C ALA A 37 -13.05 -6.13 -1.63
N ALA A 38 -12.98 -5.74 -2.90
CA ALA A 38 -13.71 -6.38 -3.99
C ALA A 38 -13.27 -7.84 -4.18
N GLU A 39 -11.97 -8.13 -4.12
CA GLU A 39 -11.43 -9.49 -4.23
C GLU A 39 -11.85 -10.38 -3.06
N ALA A 40 -11.83 -9.87 -1.82
CA ALA A 40 -12.33 -10.60 -0.65
C ALA A 40 -13.82 -10.96 -0.80
N LYS A 41 -14.65 -10.03 -1.30
CA LYS A 41 -16.06 -10.28 -1.61
C LYS A 41 -16.22 -11.32 -2.72
N ALA A 42 -15.45 -11.21 -3.80
CA ALA A 42 -15.49 -12.13 -4.94
C ALA A 42 -15.09 -13.56 -4.53
N LEU A 43 -14.11 -13.71 -3.64
CA LEU A 43 -13.72 -15.01 -3.07
C LEU A 43 -14.86 -15.66 -2.27
N ARG A 44 -15.62 -14.87 -1.49
CA ARG A 44 -16.80 -15.38 -0.77
C ARG A 44 -17.86 -15.90 -1.73
N GLN A 45 -18.19 -15.12 -2.75
CA GLN A 45 -19.19 -15.49 -3.75
C GLN A 45 -18.76 -16.74 -4.53
N ALA A 46 -17.51 -16.80 -4.98
CA ALA A 46 -16.99 -17.94 -5.72
C ALA A 46 -16.92 -19.22 -4.87
N LEU A 47 -16.63 -19.10 -3.56
CA LEU A 47 -16.70 -20.24 -2.65
C LEU A 47 -18.14 -20.75 -2.48
N ASP A 48 -19.10 -19.84 -2.34
CA ASP A 48 -20.52 -20.19 -2.24
C ASP A 48 -21.01 -20.89 -3.50
N GLU A 49 -20.70 -20.35 -4.67
CA GLU A 49 -21.03 -20.95 -5.97
C GLU A 49 -20.38 -22.32 -6.15
N ALA A 50 -19.11 -22.48 -5.75
CA ALA A 50 -18.39 -23.74 -5.88
C ALA A 50 -19.02 -24.87 -5.04
N LEU A 51 -19.59 -24.54 -3.87
CA LEU A 51 -20.18 -25.50 -2.94
C LEU A 51 -21.71 -25.59 -3.03
N ALA A 52 -22.36 -24.70 -3.78
CA ALA A 52 -23.82 -24.67 -3.97
C ALA A 52 -24.44 -26.03 -4.33
N PRO A 53 -23.83 -26.87 -5.20
CA PRO A 53 -24.41 -28.17 -5.54
C PRO A 53 -24.59 -29.12 -4.35
N TRP A 54 -23.86 -28.90 -3.25
CA TRP A 54 -23.88 -29.74 -2.05
C TRP A 54 -24.42 -29.04 -0.81
N ALA A 55 -24.87 -27.78 -0.94
CA ALA A 55 -25.26 -26.96 0.21
C ALA A 55 -26.38 -27.60 1.03
N ASP A 56 -27.38 -28.15 0.35
CA ASP A 56 -28.53 -28.81 0.98
C ASP A 56 -28.16 -30.12 1.68
N GLU A 57 -27.33 -30.98 1.05
CA GLU A 57 -26.85 -32.19 1.73
C GLU A 57 -25.94 -31.87 2.92
N ALA A 58 -25.08 -30.87 2.77
CA ALA A 58 -24.16 -30.45 3.82
C ALA A 58 -24.93 -29.90 5.03
N LEU A 59 -25.98 -29.10 4.79
CA LEU A 59 -26.87 -28.61 5.84
C LEU A 59 -27.59 -29.75 6.56
N ARG A 60 -28.14 -30.73 5.83
CA ARG A 60 -28.78 -31.91 6.41
C ARG A 60 -27.81 -32.81 7.18
N ALA A 61 -26.53 -32.80 6.81
CA ALA A 61 -25.51 -33.60 7.46
C ALA A 61 -25.03 -33.01 8.79
N ARG A 62 -25.25 -31.70 9.04
CA ARG A 62 -24.84 -31.00 10.27
C ARG A 62 -25.34 -31.72 11.53
N ASP A 63 -24.50 -31.72 12.56
CA ASP A 63 -24.81 -32.36 13.82
C ASP A 63 -24.23 -31.56 15.00
N VAL A 64 -24.74 -30.34 15.17
CA VAL A 64 -24.18 -29.34 16.10
C VAL A 64 -24.11 -29.85 17.54
N GLY A 65 -25.02 -30.75 17.93
CA GLY A 65 -25.07 -31.33 19.28
C GLY A 65 -24.11 -32.50 19.52
N ALA A 66 -23.72 -33.23 18.47
CA ALA A 66 -22.85 -34.41 18.57
C ALA A 66 -21.50 -34.24 17.84
N ASP A 67 -21.24 -33.10 17.20
CA ASP A 67 -19.94 -32.74 16.63
C ASP A 67 -18.87 -32.72 17.74
N PRO A 68 -17.77 -33.50 17.60
CA PRO A 68 -16.66 -33.45 18.54
C PRO A 68 -16.09 -32.03 18.64
N GLY A 69 -16.06 -31.44 19.84
CA GLY A 69 -15.49 -30.10 20.06
C GLY A 69 -16.37 -29.09 20.82
N HIS A 70 -17.53 -29.50 21.36
CA HIS A 70 -18.39 -28.65 22.18
C HIS A 70 -18.24 -28.94 23.70
N PRO A 71 -18.05 -27.95 24.60
CA PRO A 71 -17.16 -26.80 24.56
C PRO A 71 -15.96 -26.96 25.53
N ALA A 72 -14.76 -26.61 25.05
CA ALA A 72 -13.78 -25.89 25.86
C ALA A 72 -13.08 -24.92 24.92
N ARG A 73 -13.65 -23.71 24.75
CA ARG A 73 -12.94 -22.62 24.10
C ARG A 73 -11.74 -22.31 24.99
N ARG A 74 -10.57 -22.85 24.65
CA ARG A 74 -9.31 -22.30 25.12
C ARG A 74 -9.25 -20.90 24.51
N ILE A 75 -9.67 -19.90 25.28
CA ILE A 75 -9.50 -18.50 24.91
C ILE A 75 -8.01 -18.33 24.78
N ASP A 76 -7.51 -18.22 23.55
CA ASP A 76 -6.15 -17.75 23.32
C ASP A 76 -6.09 -16.34 23.90
N ARG A 77 -5.51 -16.22 25.10
CA ARG A 77 -5.42 -14.96 25.84
C ARG A 77 -4.39 -14.00 25.24
N ARG A 78 -3.79 -14.32 24.09
CA ARG A 78 -2.94 -13.37 23.37
C ARG A 78 -3.80 -12.21 22.89
N ALA A 79 -3.59 -11.06 23.52
CA ALA A 79 -4.06 -9.79 23.02
C ALA A 79 -3.51 -9.58 21.60
N ARG A 80 -4.38 -9.12 20.69
CA ARG A 80 -3.96 -8.68 19.36
C ARG A 80 -3.45 -7.25 19.47
N ALA A 81 -2.32 -6.95 18.85
CA ALA A 81 -1.69 -5.63 18.93
C ALA A 81 -2.45 -4.58 18.11
N ASP A 82 -2.99 -4.96 16.95
CA ASP A 82 -3.71 -4.06 16.05
C ASP A 82 -4.75 -4.79 15.18
N THR A 83 -5.48 -4.03 14.37
CA THR A 83 -6.50 -4.54 13.43
C THR A 83 -5.90 -5.35 12.28
N GLY A 84 -4.64 -5.14 11.93
CA GLY A 84 -3.91 -5.91 10.93
C GLY A 84 -3.57 -7.33 11.41
N GLU A 85 -3.20 -7.50 12.67
CA GLU A 85 -3.02 -8.82 13.27
C GLU A 85 -4.31 -9.65 13.29
N VAL A 86 -5.45 -8.99 13.54
CA VAL A 86 -6.77 -9.64 13.48
C VAL A 86 -7.03 -10.17 12.06
N ALA A 87 -6.81 -9.33 11.05
CA ALA A 87 -7.02 -9.70 9.65
C ALA A 87 -6.05 -10.79 9.19
N ARG A 88 -4.77 -10.73 9.57
CA ARG A 88 -3.76 -11.76 9.25
C ARG A 88 -4.11 -13.11 9.88
N ALA A 89 -4.56 -13.11 11.13
CA ALA A 89 -5.02 -14.33 11.80
C ALA A 89 -6.29 -14.91 11.14
N ALA A 90 -7.20 -14.05 10.68
CA ALA A 90 -8.38 -14.48 9.95
C ALA A 90 -8.01 -15.15 8.61
N LEU A 91 -7.12 -14.54 7.82
CA LEU A 91 -6.62 -15.13 6.57
C LEU A 91 -5.83 -16.42 6.78
N GLY A 92 -5.10 -16.56 7.90
CA GLY A 92 -4.52 -17.84 8.32
C GLY A 92 -5.56 -18.96 8.38
N ARG A 93 -6.68 -18.72 9.08
CA ARG A 93 -7.79 -19.68 9.19
C ARG A 93 -8.50 -19.93 7.85
N VAL A 94 -8.60 -18.93 6.98
CA VAL A 94 -9.16 -19.08 5.63
C VAL A 94 -8.31 -20.06 4.82
N LYS A 95 -6.98 -19.92 4.84
CA LYS A 95 -6.07 -20.80 4.12
C LYS A 95 -6.16 -22.26 4.60
N GLU A 96 -6.21 -22.46 5.92
CA GLU A 96 -6.43 -23.78 6.52
C GLU A 96 -7.78 -24.38 6.10
N ALA A 97 -8.85 -23.57 6.12
CA ALA A 97 -10.17 -24.00 5.71
C ALA A 97 -10.22 -24.39 4.22
N PHE A 98 -9.64 -23.58 3.32
CA PHE A 98 -9.53 -23.92 1.90
C PHE A 98 -8.73 -25.19 1.67
N ARG A 99 -7.67 -25.45 2.47
CA ARG A 99 -6.91 -26.68 2.37
C ARG A 99 -7.76 -27.90 2.73
N ALA A 100 -8.56 -27.82 3.79
CA ALA A 100 -9.49 -28.89 4.15
C ALA A 100 -10.57 -29.07 3.09
N LEU A 101 -11.16 -27.98 2.58
CA LEU A 101 -12.15 -28.01 1.50
C LEU A 101 -11.58 -28.69 0.25
N GLU A 102 -10.36 -28.34 -0.16
CA GLU A 102 -9.69 -28.93 -1.33
C GLU A 102 -9.48 -30.44 -1.17
N GLU A 103 -8.97 -30.89 -0.02
CA GLU A 103 -8.67 -32.31 0.22
C GLU A 103 -9.93 -33.16 0.34
N TYR A 104 -10.91 -32.73 1.16
CA TYR A 104 -12.17 -33.47 1.32
C TYR A 104 -13.08 -33.34 0.09
N GLY A 105 -12.98 -32.25 -0.67
CA GLY A 105 -13.72 -32.05 -1.92
C GLY A 105 -13.39 -33.10 -2.99
N LYS A 106 -12.19 -33.69 -2.96
CA LYS A 106 -11.80 -34.79 -3.86
C LYS A 106 -12.69 -36.03 -3.72
N LEU A 107 -13.29 -36.24 -2.54
CA LEU A 107 -14.22 -37.35 -2.30
C LEU A 107 -15.58 -37.14 -2.98
N LEU A 108 -15.90 -35.89 -3.36
CA LEU A 108 -17.16 -35.52 -4.00
C LEU A 108 -16.97 -35.37 -5.51
N ASP A 109 -16.00 -34.55 -5.91
CA ASP A 109 -15.75 -34.20 -7.31
C ASP A 109 -14.31 -33.68 -7.49
N PRO A 110 -13.45 -34.34 -8.29
CA PRO A 110 -12.12 -33.82 -8.63
C PRO A 110 -12.13 -32.42 -9.24
N ALA A 111 -13.19 -32.04 -9.97
CA ALA A 111 -13.32 -30.68 -10.52
C ALA A 111 -13.59 -29.64 -9.43
N LEU A 112 -14.34 -29.99 -8.38
CA LEU A 112 -14.48 -29.15 -7.18
C LEU A 112 -13.13 -28.89 -6.52
N ALA A 113 -12.32 -29.94 -6.31
CA ALA A 113 -10.99 -29.79 -5.71
C ALA A 113 -10.10 -28.82 -6.51
N THR A 114 -10.13 -28.90 -7.85
CA THR A 114 -9.41 -27.96 -8.73
C THR A 114 -9.90 -26.52 -8.56
N ARG A 115 -11.23 -26.30 -8.52
CA ARG A 115 -11.79 -24.95 -8.26
C ARG A 115 -11.34 -24.41 -6.90
N LEU A 116 -11.42 -25.21 -5.86
CA LEU A 116 -11.02 -24.84 -4.50
C LEU A 116 -9.53 -24.55 -4.37
N SER A 117 -8.68 -25.28 -5.09
CA SER A 117 -7.25 -24.99 -5.20
C SER A 117 -7.01 -23.61 -5.84
N GLY A 118 -7.73 -23.28 -6.91
CA GLY A 118 -7.68 -21.96 -7.54
C GLY A 118 -8.13 -20.84 -6.60
N LEU A 119 -9.21 -21.04 -5.85
CA LEU A 119 -9.66 -20.08 -4.82
C LEU A 119 -8.63 -19.94 -3.70
N ARG A 120 -8.04 -21.05 -3.23
CA ARG A 120 -6.95 -21.02 -2.24
C ARG A 120 -5.78 -20.18 -2.74
N TYR A 121 -5.39 -20.31 -4.00
CA TYR A 121 -4.31 -19.50 -4.57
C TYR A 121 -4.62 -18.00 -4.53
N ARG A 122 -5.84 -17.62 -4.94
CA ARG A 122 -6.34 -16.23 -4.85
C ARG A 122 -6.33 -15.69 -3.42
N THR A 123 -6.52 -16.52 -2.40
CA THR A 123 -6.39 -16.06 -1.00
C THR A 123 -4.97 -15.62 -0.63
N TYR A 124 -3.93 -16.23 -1.22
CA TYR A 124 -2.55 -15.76 -1.02
C TYR A 124 -2.32 -14.40 -1.69
N ALA A 125 -2.86 -14.22 -2.90
CA ALA A 125 -2.79 -12.92 -3.60
C ALA A 125 -3.54 -11.83 -2.82
N LEU A 126 -4.69 -12.14 -2.24
CA LEU A 126 -5.41 -11.22 -1.35
C LEU A 126 -4.59 -10.88 -0.10
N GLU A 127 -4.00 -11.88 0.56
CA GLU A 127 -3.14 -11.66 1.74
C GLU A 127 -1.95 -10.74 1.40
N GLN A 128 -1.29 -10.98 0.27
CA GLN A 128 -0.26 -10.10 -0.26
C GLN A 128 -0.81 -8.69 -0.51
N ALA A 129 -1.94 -8.57 -1.21
CA ALA A 129 -2.54 -7.26 -1.49
C ALA A 129 -2.94 -6.49 -0.22
N LEU A 130 -3.29 -7.17 0.89
CA LEU A 130 -3.67 -6.54 2.15
C LEU A 130 -2.47 -6.13 3.01
N PHE A 131 -1.41 -6.94 3.03
CA PHE A 131 -0.30 -6.78 3.98
C PHE A 131 1.05 -6.50 3.33
N SER A 132 1.14 -6.49 2.00
CA SER A 132 2.32 -5.95 1.34
C SER A 132 2.46 -4.48 1.71
N VAL A 133 3.61 -4.17 2.30
CA VAL A 133 4.14 -2.82 2.30
C VAL A 133 4.22 -2.39 0.83
N PRO A 134 3.86 -1.14 0.47
CA PRO A 134 4.13 -0.66 -0.87
C PRO A 134 5.59 -0.95 -1.19
N GLU A 135 5.85 -1.59 -2.34
CA GLU A 135 7.22 -1.76 -2.82
C GLU A 135 7.95 -0.42 -2.72
N PRO A 136 9.26 -0.43 -2.43
CA PRO A 136 10.09 0.76 -2.56
C PRO A 136 9.84 1.45 -3.91
N PHE A 137 10.42 2.62 -4.11
CA PHE A 137 10.24 3.41 -5.33
C PHE A 137 10.54 2.65 -6.65
N GLY A 138 11.07 1.43 -6.58
CA GLY A 138 11.21 0.49 -7.68
C GLY A 138 12.33 1.00 -8.57
N GLU A 139 12.09 1.03 -9.88
CA GLU A 139 13.03 1.61 -10.84
C GLU A 139 12.98 3.15 -10.90
N ARG A 140 12.16 3.81 -10.07
CA ARG A 140 12.04 5.28 -10.05
C ARG A 140 13.28 5.92 -9.43
N ARG A 141 14.31 6.11 -10.24
CA ARG A 141 15.59 6.75 -9.86
C ARG A 141 15.57 8.28 -10.03
N VAL A 142 14.65 8.80 -10.82
CA VAL A 142 14.50 10.24 -11.08
C VAL A 142 13.22 10.75 -10.42
N TYR A 143 13.39 11.67 -9.47
CA TYR A 143 12.30 12.31 -8.75
C TYR A 143 12.18 13.78 -9.16
N VAL A 144 11.18 14.12 -9.98
CA VAL A 144 11.01 15.48 -10.53
C VAL A 144 10.08 16.32 -9.67
N LEU A 145 10.57 17.49 -9.23
CA LEU A 145 9.75 18.52 -8.61
C LEU A 145 9.20 19.46 -9.69
N LEU A 146 7.88 19.43 -9.86
CA LEU A 146 7.14 20.26 -10.79
C LEU A 146 6.61 21.50 -10.08
N GLY A 147 6.70 22.66 -10.73
CA GLY A 147 6.16 23.91 -10.21
C GLY A 147 6.30 25.05 -11.20
N SER A 148 5.54 26.12 -10.99
CA SER A 148 5.65 27.32 -11.80
C SER A 148 6.94 28.08 -11.49
N ALA A 149 7.62 28.55 -12.53
CA ALA A 149 8.74 29.47 -12.43
C ALA A 149 8.81 30.34 -13.70
N PRO A 150 9.39 31.55 -13.64
CA PRO A 150 9.55 32.40 -14.82
C PRO A 150 10.26 31.67 -15.96
N GLY A 151 9.70 31.78 -17.17
CA GLY A 151 10.25 31.16 -18.38
C GLY A 151 10.08 29.63 -18.46
N ARG A 152 9.38 28.99 -17.51
CA ARG A 152 9.03 27.56 -17.61
C ARG A 152 7.64 27.37 -18.21
N PRO A 153 7.40 26.27 -18.94
CA PRO A 153 6.07 25.87 -19.37
C PRO A 153 5.11 25.65 -18.19
N PRO A 154 3.80 25.63 -18.41
CA PRO A 154 2.82 25.19 -17.42
C PRO A 154 3.17 23.82 -16.82
N VAL A 155 2.80 23.61 -15.54
CA VAL A 155 3.14 22.39 -14.78
C VAL A 155 2.70 21.10 -15.49
N LEU A 156 1.54 21.11 -16.16
CA LEU A 156 1.04 19.93 -16.88
C LEU A 156 1.87 19.61 -18.12
N GLU A 157 2.31 20.64 -18.86
CA GLU A 157 3.21 20.46 -20.02
C GLU A 157 4.60 19.97 -19.58
N GLN A 158 5.12 20.48 -18.45
CA GLN A 158 6.34 19.95 -17.83
C GLN A 158 6.20 18.45 -17.51
N ALA A 159 5.08 18.05 -16.91
CA ALA A 159 4.81 16.66 -16.55
C ALA A 159 4.75 15.76 -17.79
N GLU A 160 4.08 16.19 -18.85
CA GLU A 160 3.98 15.45 -20.12
C GLU A 160 5.35 15.23 -20.76
N ALA A 161 6.18 16.27 -20.83
CA ALA A 161 7.55 16.15 -21.34
C ALA A 161 8.39 15.16 -20.52
N CYS A 162 8.30 15.22 -19.18
CA CYS A 162 9.00 14.29 -18.31
C CYS A 162 8.47 12.85 -18.41
N LEU A 163 7.16 12.66 -18.54
CA LEU A 163 6.54 11.34 -18.74
C LEU A 163 7.03 10.70 -20.04
N ALA A 164 7.09 11.48 -21.13
CA ALA A 164 7.66 11.05 -22.41
C ALA A 164 9.15 10.68 -22.28
N GLY A 165 9.89 11.38 -21.42
CA GLY A 165 11.27 11.06 -21.05
C GLY A 165 11.44 9.88 -20.09
N GLY A 166 10.37 9.17 -19.73
CA GLY A 166 10.42 7.98 -18.87
C GLY A 166 10.33 8.24 -17.37
N VAL A 167 10.13 9.48 -16.92
CA VAL A 167 9.97 9.79 -15.49
C VAL A 167 8.65 9.20 -14.98
N ARG A 168 8.70 8.56 -13.81
CA ARG A 168 7.52 7.93 -13.17
C ARG A 168 7.30 8.35 -11.71
N LEU A 169 8.01 9.38 -11.26
CA LEU A 169 7.86 9.97 -9.94
C LEU A 169 7.92 11.49 -9.98
N PHE A 170 6.85 12.11 -9.51
CA PHE A 170 6.67 13.55 -9.52
C PHE A 170 6.30 14.08 -8.15
N GLN A 171 6.72 15.31 -7.86
CA GLN A 171 6.25 16.10 -6.73
C GLN A 171 5.61 17.38 -7.27
N LEU A 172 4.34 17.63 -6.94
CA LEU A 172 3.72 18.93 -7.23
C LEU A 172 4.12 19.93 -6.14
N ARG A 173 5.00 20.86 -6.49
CA ARG A 173 5.49 21.95 -5.65
C ARG A 173 5.06 23.30 -6.21
N GLU A 174 3.77 23.58 -6.10
CA GLU A 174 3.17 24.82 -6.57
C GLU A 174 2.82 25.75 -5.39
N LYS A 175 3.76 26.64 -5.01
CA LYS A 175 3.60 27.52 -3.85
C LYS A 175 2.83 28.82 -4.17
N GLY A 176 2.76 29.23 -5.44
CA GLY A 176 2.16 30.51 -5.85
C GLY A 176 0.63 30.47 -5.99
N LEU A 177 0.04 29.29 -6.12
CA LEU A 177 -1.42 29.13 -6.23
C LEU A 177 -2.10 29.03 -4.86
N GLY A 178 -3.30 29.60 -4.77
CA GLY A 178 -4.23 29.33 -3.67
C GLY A 178 -4.81 27.91 -3.72
N ASP A 179 -5.31 27.42 -2.59
CA ASP A 179 -5.65 26.01 -2.37
C ASP A 179 -6.64 25.43 -3.40
N ARG A 180 -7.66 26.19 -3.82
CA ARG A 180 -8.63 25.73 -4.82
C ARG A 180 -7.96 25.43 -6.16
N ALA A 181 -7.11 26.33 -6.63
CA ALA A 181 -6.40 26.18 -7.90
C ALA A 181 -5.32 25.09 -7.78
N ARG A 182 -4.61 25.04 -6.65
CA ARG A 182 -3.63 23.99 -6.36
C ARG A 182 -4.26 22.59 -6.34
N LEU A 183 -5.44 22.43 -5.74
CA LEU A 183 -6.17 21.17 -5.71
C LEU A 183 -6.65 20.75 -7.11
N ALA A 184 -7.16 21.69 -7.90
CA ALA A 184 -7.57 21.43 -9.28
C ALA A 184 -6.38 20.93 -10.12
N LEU A 185 -5.24 21.62 -10.03
CA LEU A 185 -4.00 21.21 -10.69
C LEU A 185 -3.51 19.84 -10.21
N ALA A 186 -3.56 19.57 -8.90
CA ALA A 186 -3.16 18.29 -8.34
C ALA A 186 -4.00 17.13 -8.87
N ARG A 187 -5.33 17.29 -8.92
CA ARG A 187 -6.25 16.27 -9.46
C ARG A 187 -5.95 15.97 -10.93
N GLU A 188 -5.75 17.01 -11.72
CA GLU A 188 -5.46 16.85 -13.14
C GLU A 188 -4.12 16.17 -13.37
N LEU A 189 -3.08 16.58 -12.64
CA LEU A 189 -1.76 15.96 -12.70
C LEU A 189 -1.81 14.48 -12.28
N VAL A 190 -2.46 14.16 -11.16
CA VAL A 190 -2.65 12.77 -10.69
C VAL A 190 -3.33 11.93 -11.76
N ALA A 191 -4.43 12.43 -12.33
CA ALA A 191 -5.19 11.69 -13.34
C ALA A 191 -4.37 11.43 -14.61
N ARG A 192 -3.54 12.39 -15.07
CA ARG A 192 -2.65 12.21 -16.23
C ARG A 192 -1.54 11.20 -15.92
N CYS A 193 -0.84 11.36 -14.80
CA CYS A 193 0.26 10.48 -14.39
C CYS A 193 -0.19 9.04 -14.11
N ALA A 194 -1.36 8.83 -13.53
CA ALA A 194 -1.87 7.50 -13.19
C ALA A 194 -2.04 6.60 -14.44
N ARG A 195 -2.43 7.17 -15.59
CA ARG A 195 -2.57 6.43 -16.85
C ARG A 195 -1.24 5.87 -17.37
N GLU A 196 -0.14 6.48 -16.97
CA GLU A 196 1.23 6.12 -17.36
C GLU A 196 1.97 5.32 -16.25
N GLY A 197 1.27 4.93 -15.18
CA GLY A 197 1.87 4.25 -14.03
C GLY A 197 2.81 5.14 -13.19
N ALA A 198 2.71 6.46 -13.34
CA ALA A 198 3.52 7.42 -12.60
C ALA A 198 2.86 7.84 -11.27
N TRP A 199 3.69 8.09 -10.26
CA TRP A 199 3.23 8.57 -8.95
C TRP A 199 3.42 10.07 -8.84
N VAL A 200 2.45 10.71 -8.17
CA VAL A 200 2.49 12.14 -7.83
C VAL A 200 2.40 12.26 -6.32
N LEU A 201 3.37 12.95 -5.73
CA LEU A 201 3.35 13.39 -4.33
C LEU A 201 3.02 14.88 -4.28
N VAL A 202 2.26 15.32 -3.29
CA VAL A 202 1.99 16.76 -3.08
C VAL A 202 2.96 17.30 -2.04
N ASN A 203 3.61 18.40 -2.36
CA ASN A 203 4.53 19.09 -1.44
C ASN A 203 3.73 19.73 -0.27
N ASP A 204 4.19 19.52 0.96
CA ASP A 204 3.76 20.16 2.22
C ASP A 204 2.30 19.89 2.67
N ARG A 205 1.40 19.42 1.78
CA ARG A 205 -0.06 19.44 1.99
C ARG A 205 -0.76 18.06 1.96
N PRO A 206 -0.80 17.33 3.09
CA PRO A 206 -1.51 16.04 3.21
C PRO A 206 -3.00 16.10 2.89
N ASP A 207 -3.67 17.17 3.30
CA ASP A 207 -5.07 17.42 2.99
C ASP A 207 -5.32 17.47 1.47
N LEU A 208 -4.49 18.21 0.73
CA LEU A 208 -4.61 18.30 -0.73
C LEU A 208 -4.21 17.00 -1.42
N ALA A 209 -3.20 16.29 -0.92
CA ALA A 209 -2.84 14.96 -1.42
C ALA A 209 -4.02 13.99 -1.32
N ARG A 210 -4.69 13.93 -0.15
CA ARG A 210 -5.87 13.07 0.05
C ARG A 210 -6.98 13.45 -0.92
N LEU A 211 -7.33 14.74 -1.01
CA LEU A 211 -8.42 15.23 -1.85
C LEU A 211 -8.16 15.08 -3.36
N ALA A 212 -6.88 15.01 -3.77
CA ALA A 212 -6.47 14.80 -5.14
C ALA A 212 -6.32 13.32 -5.51
N GLY A 213 -6.34 12.39 -4.54
CA GLY A 213 -6.00 10.99 -4.77
C GLY A 213 -4.52 10.78 -5.11
N ALA A 214 -3.64 11.66 -4.62
CA ALA A 214 -2.21 11.56 -4.85
C ALA A 214 -1.61 10.33 -4.15
N ALA A 215 -0.45 9.87 -4.62
CA ALA A 215 0.24 8.72 -4.02
C ALA A 215 0.77 9.02 -2.60
N GLY A 216 0.83 10.30 -2.21
CA GLY A 216 1.20 10.75 -0.88
C GLY A 216 1.76 12.18 -0.87
N VAL A 217 2.70 12.45 0.03
CA VAL A 217 3.27 13.78 0.27
C VAL A 217 4.78 13.75 0.44
N HIS A 218 5.40 14.92 0.29
CA HIS A 218 6.75 15.17 0.76
C HIS A 218 6.73 16.41 1.67
N LEU A 219 7.34 16.30 2.84
CA LEU A 219 7.21 17.25 3.95
C LEU A 219 8.60 17.84 4.31
N GLY A 220 8.64 19.14 4.53
CA GLY A 220 9.77 19.85 5.12
C GLY A 220 9.74 19.82 6.65
N GLN A 221 10.73 20.46 7.28
CA GLN A 221 10.88 20.48 8.74
C GLN A 221 9.79 21.28 9.46
N GLU A 222 9.19 22.27 8.80
CA GLU A 222 8.15 23.14 9.35
C GLU A 222 6.73 22.70 8.96
N ASP A 223 6.59 21.59 8.25
CA ASP A 223 5.30 21.03 7.85
C ASP A 223 4.78 20.06 8.92
N LEU A 224 3.67 19.36 8.63
CA LEU A 224 3.18 18.29 9.51
C LEU A 224 4.23 17.20 9.69
N ASP A 225 4.26 16.59 10.88
CA ASP A 225 5.09 15.41 11.13
C ASP A 225 4.61 14.24 10.24
N PRO A 226 5.53 13.40 9.72
CA PRO A 226 5.14 12.23 8.92
C PRO A 226 4.09 11.33 9.60
N ARG A 227 4.10 11.23 10.94
CA ARG A 227 3.10 10.47 11.70
C ARG A 227 1.70 11.06 11.58
N ASP A 228 1.57 12.38 11.65
CA ASP A 228 0.28 13.06 11.54
C ASP A 228 -0.22 13.02 10.09
N ALA A 229 0.68 13.21 9.13
CA ALA A 229 0.37 13.00 7.72
C ALA A 229 -0.10 11.57 7.46
N ARG A 230 0.46 10.56 8.14
CA ARG A 230 0.02 9.16 8.06
C ARG A 230 -1.41 8.98 8.56
N CYS A 231 -1.78 9.63 9.65
CA CYS A 231 -3.16 9.61 10.15
C CYS A 231 -4.14 10.19 9.12
N LEU A 232 -3.76 11.26 8.42
CA LEU A 232 -4.58 11.90 7.40
C LEU A 232 -4.63 11.13 6.07
N LEU A 233 -3.54 10.45 5.70
CA LEU A 233 -3.38 9.83 4.38
C LEU A 233 -3.58 8.32 4.36
N GLY A 234 -3.49 7.67 5.51
CA GLY A 234 -3.66 6.22 5.67
C GLY A 234 -2.37 5.44 5.46
N PRO A 235 -2.39 4.13 5.75
CA PRO A 235 -1.21 3.28 5.84
C PRO A 235 -0.48 3.06 4.51
N ARG A 236 -1.11 3.36 3.37
CA ARG A 236 -0.58 3.10 2.02
C ARG A 236 0.02 4.32 1.33
N ALA A 237 -0.13 5.50 1.91
CA ALA A 237 0.42 6.72 1.33
C ALA A 237 1.95 6.70 1.34
N ARG A 238 2.59 7.41 0.42
CA ARG A 238 4.04 7.63 0.42
C ARG A 238 4.35 8.95 1.09
N ILE A 239 5.01 8.92 2.23
CA ILE A 239 5.30 10.10 3.03
C ILE A 239 6.80 10.31 3.03
N GLY A 240 7.24 11.39 2.39
CA GLY A 240 8.64 11.81 2.35
C GLY A 240 8.94 12.86 3.37
N ALA A 241 10.18 12.87 3.85
CA ALA A 241 10.71 13.94 4.68
C ALA A 241 11.97 14.54 4.05
N SER A 242 12.10 15.86 4.03
CA SER A 242 13.37 16.53 3.74
C SER A 242 14.29 16.41 4.95
N VAL A 243 15.54 15.98 4.75
CA VAL A 243 16.53 15.81 5.82
C VAL A 243 17.86 16.44 5.42
N HIS A 244 18.58 16.99 6.40
CA HIS A 244 19.82 17.73 6.21
C HIS A 244 20.96 17.19 7.08
N ASP A 245 20.65 16.44 8.14
CA ASP A 245 21.63 15.81 9.01
C ASP A 245 21.12 14.47 9.60
N ALA A 246 21.98 13.80 10.37
CA ALA A 246 21.66 12.50 10.96
C ALA A 246 20.52 12.58 11.99
N GLY A 247 20.40 13.67 12.75
CA GLY A 247 19.34 13.84 13.73
C GLY A 247 17.98 14.04 13.07
N GLU A 248 17.92 14.77 11.96
CA GLU A 248 16.72 14.88 11.12
C GLU A 248 16.33 13.53 10.51
N LEU A 249 17.30 12.74 10.04
CA LEU A 249 17.05 11.40 9.55
C LEU A 249 16.45 10.50 10.65
N GLU A 250 17.03 10.48 11.85
CA GLU A 250 16.53 9.70 12.98
C GLU A 250 15.09 10.06 13.34
N ARG A 251 14.76 11.36 13.34
CA ARG A 251 13.38 11.83 13.56
C ARG A 251 12.43 11.36 12.46
N ALA A 252 12.84 11.48 11.19
CA ALA A 252 12.01 11.03 10.06
C ALA A 252 11.74 9.51 10.12
N LEU A 253 12.74 8.71 10.51
CA LEU A 253 12.60 7.27 10.72
C LEU A 253 11.62 6.97 11.85
N ALA A 254 11.76 7.63 13.00
CA ALA A 254 10.88 7.45 14.16
C ALA A 254 9.43 7.91 13.90
N ALA A 255 9.25 8.86 12.98
CA ALA A 255 7.95 9.35 12.53
C ALA A 255 7.29 8.44 11.48
N GLY A 256 8.03 7.48 10.90
CA GLY A 256 7.51 6.53 9.92
C GLY A 256 7.45 7.08 8.48
N ALA A 257 8.44 7.89 8.10
CA ALA A 257 8.64 8.29 6.71
C ALA A 257 8.98 7.07 5.82
N ASP A 258 8.57 7.12 4.55
CA ASP A 258 8.83 6.06 3.55
C ASP A 258 10.05 6.36 2.67
N HIS A 259 10.47 7.62 2.61
CA HIS A 259 11.67 8.06 1.89
C HIS A 259 12.15 9.40 2.44
N VAL A 260 13.39 9.75 2.10
CA VAL A 260 13.95 11.04 2.46
C VAL A 260 14.54 11.78 1.27
N GLY A 261 14.37 13.10 1.25
CA GLY A 261 15.06 14.00 0.34
C GLY A 261 16.26 14.61 1.05
N PHE A 262 17.48 14.27 0.61
CA PHE A 262 18.71 14.80 1.22
C PHE A 262 19.29 15.91 0.35
N GLY A 263 19.43 17.12 0.90
CA GLY A 263 19.94 18.27 0.17
C GLY A 263 20.13 19.48 1.06
N THR A 264 20.53 20.64 0.54
CA THR A 264 20.87 20.94 -0.86
C THR A 264 22.28 20.43 -1.18
N LEU A 265 22.47 19.60 -2.21
CA LEU A 265 23.77 18.97 -2.52
C LEU A 265 24.77 19.94 -3.16
N PHE A 266 24.33 20.64 -4.20
CA PHE A 266 25.11 21.62 -4.94
C PHE A 266 24.44 23.00 -4.84
N PRO A 267 25.19 24.10 -5.02
CA PRO A 267 24.58 25.43 -5.11
C PRO A 267 23.45 25.44 -6.14
N SER A 268 22.30 26.02 -5.80
CA SER A 268 21.13 26.05 -6.69
C SER A 268 20.57 27.46 -6.82
N GLY A 269 20.11 27.82 -8.02
CA GLY A 269 19.42 29.09 -8.25
C GLY A 269 17.99 29.15 -7.69
N THR A 270 17.43 28.01 -7.26
CA THR A 270 16.04 27.94 -6.74
C THR A 270 15.95 28.28 -5.25
N LYS A 271 17.03 28.07 -4.49
CA LYS A 271 17.17 28.43 -3.06
C LYS A 271 18.61 28.85 -2.77
N PRO A 272 19.05 30.05 -3.21
CA PRO A 272 20.43 30.52 -3.07
C PRO A 272 20.89 30.70 -1.62
N GLU A 273 19.95 30.82 -0.67
CA GLU A 273 20.19 30.95 0.76
C GLU A 273 20.68 29.65 1.44
N LEU A 274 20.48 28.49 0.81
CA LEU A 274 20.88 27.22 1.38
C LEU A 274 22.35 26.91 1.07
N ARG A 275 23.15 26.72 2.12
CA ARG A 275 24.53 26.28 1.99
C ARG A 275 24.56 24.85 1.43
N ALA A 276 25.25 24.67 0.30
CA ALA A 276 25.45 23.37 -0.30
C ALA A 276 26.17 22.43 0.69
N GLN A 277 25.56 21.28 0.96
CA GLN A 277 26.04 20.27 1.90
C GLN A 277 27.15 19.39 1.31
N GLY A 278 27.19 19.32 -0.03
CA GLY A 278 28.15 18.51 -0.77
C GLY A 278 27.84 17.01 -0.72
N LEU A 279 28.42 16.28 -1.67
CA LEU A 279 28.26 14.83 -1.81
C LEU A 279 28.82 14.05 -0.62
N GLY A 280 29.84 14.57 0.07
CA GLY A 280 30.46 13.89 1.21
C GLY A 280 29.49 13.63 2.37
N ARG A 281 28.55 14.54 2.63
CA ARG A 281 27.53 14.32 3.67
C ARG A 281 26.48 13.29 3.25
N LEU A 282 26.08 13.32 1.97
CA LEU A 282 25.20 12.30 1.42
C LEU A 282 25.85 10.91 1.51
N ALA A 283 27.12 10.79 1.13
CA ALA A 283 27.88 9.54 1.19
C ALA A 283 28.04 9.01 2.63
N ALA A 284 28.09 9.88 3.63
CA ALA A 284 28.15 9.47 5.03
C ALA A 284 26.78 9.02 5.58
N LEU A 285 25.68 9.64 5.13
CA LEU A 285 24.33 9.41 5.67
C LEU A 285 23.58 8.28 4.94
N ALA A 286 23.68 8.21 3.61
CA ALA A 286 22.90 7.27 2.80
C ALA A 286 23.11 5.79 3.18
N PRO A 287 24.33 5.30 3.47
CA PRO A 287 24.54 3.91 3.87
C PRO A 287 23.87 3.53 5.20
N ALA A 288 23.66 4.50 6.08
CA ALA A 288 22.99 4.31 7.38
C ALA A 288 21.46 4.45 7.29
N CYS A 289 20.93 4.89 6.15
CA CYS A 289 19.51 5.10 5.94
C CYS A 289 18.83 3.82 5.43
N PRO A 290 17.88 3.22 6.18
CA PRO A 290 17.13 2.06 5.69
C PRO A 290 16.05 2.42 4.66
N LEU A 291 15.82 3.73 4.42
CA LEU A 291 14.85 4.24 3.47
C LEU A 291 15.51 4.66 2.15
N PRO A 292 14.76 4.67 1.04
CA PRO A 292 15.18 5.34 -0.19
C PRO A 292 15.58 6.81 0.07
N VAL A 293 16.77 7.18 -0.41
CA VAL A 293 17.32 8.54 -0.30
C VAL A 293 17.36 9.17 -1.69
N PHE A 294 16.73 10.34 -1.84
CA PHE A 294 16.81 11.14 -3.05
C PHE A 294 17.69 12.38 -2.80
N GLY A 295 18.82 12.45 -3.49
CA GLY A 295 19.67 13.62 -3.49
C GLY A 295 19.00 14.80 -4.22
N ILE A 296 18.93 15.97 -3.58
CA ILE A 296 18.28 17.16 -4.13
C ILE A 296 19.15 18.41 -4.00
N GLY A 297 18.97 19.33 -4.94
CA GLY A 297 19.55 20.67 -4.91
C GLY A 297 20.75 20.81 -5.83
N GLY A 298 20.56 21.58 -6.90
CA GLY A 298 21.59 21.86 -7.92
C GLY A 298 22.04 20.64 -8.74
N VAL A 299 21.20 19.60 -8.83
CA VAL A 299 21.47 18.41 -9.64
C VAL A 299 21.07 18.66 -11.10
N ASP A 300 21.97 18.31 -12.02
CA ASP A 300 21.83 18.37 -13.46
C ASP A 300 22.40 17.11 -14.13
N ALA A 301 22.40 17.06 -15.46
CA ALA A 301 22.90 15.91 -16.21
C ALA A 301 24.40 15.63 -15.98
N ALA A 302 25.19 16.67 -15.65
CA ALA A 302 26.64 16.53 -15.42
C ALA A 302 26.94 16.02 -14.01
N THR A 303 26.10 16.37 -13.03
CA THR A 303 26.29 16.06 -11.61
C THR A 303 25.51 14.83 -11.14
N ALA A 304 24.46 14.42 -11.86
CA ALA A 304 23.62 13.27 -11.50
C ALA A 304 24.41 11.96 -11.31
N GLY A 305 25.43 11.72 -12.16
CA GLY A 305 26.30 10.54 -12.02
C GLY A 305 27.03 10.50 -10.68
N ALA A 306 27.45 11.65 -10.16
CA ALA A 306 28.15 11.75 -8.88
C ALA A 306 27.21 11.63 -7.67
N VAL A 307 25.90 11.90 -7.84
CA VAL A 307 24.88 11.67 -6.81
C VAL A 307 24.54 10.18 -6.68
N LEU A 308 24.62 9.44 -7.79
CA LEU A 308 24.29 8.00 -7.86
C LEU A 308 25.45 7.08 -7.47
N ALA A 309 26.68 7.59 -7.45
CA ALA A 309 27.91 6.85 -7.15
C ALA A 309 28.08 6.64 -5.63
#